data_AF-A0A7R9AJB8-F1
#
_entry.id   AF-A0A7R9AJB8-F1
#
_cell.length_a   1.000
_cell.length_b   1.000
_cell.length_c   1.000
_cell.angle_alpha   90.00
_cell.angle_beta   90.00
_cell.angle_gamma   90.00
#
_symmetry.space_group_name_H-M   'P 1'
#
loop_
_entity.id
_entity.type
_entity.pdbx_description
1 polymer ?
#
loop_
_entity_poly.entity_id
_entity_poly.type
_entity_poly.pdbx_seq_one_letter_code
_entity_poly.pdbx_strand_id
1 'polypeptide(L)'
;MVITEGSEEEKLYVTISGKDKFVAGDIETNSNTFKIMNPDLYICTLEPNITLEIEFTVTKGRGYVPADENLPKDAAIGVIPVDAIYTPIKKVAYKVENTRVGQRTDYEKLTIDLKTDGTIHPEEAIKEASRIMIQHLMLITDENITFNDSSSREDNIVDEHILHMRKLLKTNLEDLDLSVRAYNCLKAAKINSLGEMVRFDMHELLKFRNFGKKSLVEIEELLQTKGLTFGMDLSKYKLDEEKKGHRDALLLNMSNSLILHKRINTTLAKAKALRLFVEPVLTRSKENTTHSRRMVFADLQSKEVINELFDVVAPKIFDRPGGYCRIIKTGFRKGDGAETAMIELVDFNEVLKAKTGTSKGGTRRSRRKSSGNAGESAGVVAAAAAVVAPNIVGESNSEEE
;
A
#
# COMPACT_ATOMS: atom_id res chain seq x y z
N MET A 1 -30.88 8.24 2.13
CA MET A 1 -30.85 7.05 2.99
C MET A 1 -29.64 6.22 2.59
N VAL A 2 -28.95 5.61 3.54
CA VAL A 2 -27.83 4.68 3.27
C VAL A 2 -28.26 3.30 3.69
N ILE A 3 -28.16 2.32 2.79
CA ILE A 3 -28.40 0.88 3.04
C ILE A 3 -27.16 0.32 3.74
N THR A 4 -27.30 -0.29 4.91
CA THR A 4 -26.14 -0.78 5.68
C THR A 4 -25.66 -2.17 5.24
N GLU A 5 -26.45 -2.99 4.54
CA GLU A 5 -26.01 -4.34 4.10
C GLU A 5 -26.62 -4.81 2.77
N GLY A 6 -25.78 -5.41 1.91
CA GLY A 6 -26.02 -6.56 1.00
C GLY A 6 -27.14 -6.57 -0.05
N SER A 7 -28.27 -5.88 0.14
CA SER A 7 -29.45 -5.94 -0.74
C SER A 7 -29.40 -4.85 -1.82
N GLU A 8 -29.76 -5.19 -3.06
CA GLU A 8 -29.91 -4.19 -4.14
C GLU A 8 -31.26 -3.46 -4.07
N GLU A 9 -32.25 -4.11 -3.46
CA GLU A 9 -33.60 -3.62 -3.24
C GLU A 9 -34.08 -4.10 -1.87
N GLU A 10 -34.72 -3.22 -1.12
CA GLU A 10 -35.31 -3.56 0.17
C GLU A 10 -36.57 -2.74 0.44
N LYS A 11 -37.57 -3.41 1.00
CA LYS A 11 -38.89 -2.83 1.29
C LYS A 11 -38.97 -2.40 2.74
N LEU A 12 -39.41 -1.17 2.96
CA LEU A 12 -39.68 -0.64 4.29
C LEU A 12 -41.17 -0.50 4.52
N TYR A 13 -41.61 -0.89 5.71
CA TYR A 13 -42.97 -0.67 6.19
C TYR A 13 -42.91 0.29 7.38
N VAL A 14 -43.66 1.38 7.30
CA VAL A 14 -43.73 2.40 8.33
C VAL A 14 -45.18 2.61 8.72
N THR A 15 -45.46 2.44 10.02
CA THR A 15 -46.78 2.72 10.60
C THR A 15 -46.65 3.85 11.60
N ILE A 16 -47.41 4.93 11.39
CA ILE A 16 -47.38 6.12 12.25
C ILE A 16 -48.79 6.41 12.74
N SER A 17 -48.92 6.54 14.06
CA SER A 17 -50.19 6.84 14.73
C SER A 17 -49.95 7.81 15.89
N GLY A 18 -50.90 8.73 16.12
CA GLY A 18 -50.90 9.60 17.31
C GLY A 18 -49.82 10.69 17.33
N LYS A 19 -49.26 11.07 16.17
CA LYS A 19 -48.34 12.19 16.00
C LYS A 19 -48.93 13.23 15.05
N ASP A 20 -48.78 14.51 15.36
CA ASP A 20 -49.23 15.62 14.49
C ASP A 20 -48.31 15.87 13.28
N LYS A 21 -47.03 15.51 13.39
CA LYS A 21 -46.01 15.75 12.35
C LYS A 21 -45.27 14.46 12.06
N PHE A 22 -45.15 14.16 10.77
CA PHE A 22 -44.31 13.08 10.26
C PHE A 22 -43.01 13.68 9.70
N VAL A 23 -41.88 13.33 10.33
CA VAL A 23 -40.53 13.70 9.88
C VAL A 23 -39.75 12.47 9.44
N ALA A 24 -38.72 12.67 8.61
CA ALA A 24 -37.92 11.56 8.10
C ALA A 24 -37.28 10.72 9.21
N GLY A 25 -36.88 11.30 10.35
CA GLY A 25 -36.34 10.54 11.49
C GLY A 25 -37.29 9.49 12.08
N ASP A 26 -38.61 9.66 11.91
CA ASP A 26 -39.60 8.66 12.34
C ASP A 26 -39.49 7.35 11.54
N ILE A 27 -38.96 7.42 10.31
CA ILE A 27 -38.73 6.27 9.46
C ILE A 27 -37.58 5.41 10.00
N GLU A 28 -36.50 6.03 10.47
CA GLU A 28 -35.33 5.34 11.06
C GLU A 28 -35.70 4.62 12.36
N THR A 29 -36.70 5.11 13.09
CA THR A 29 -37.18 4.46 14.32
C THR A 29 -37.89 3.12 14.03
N ASN A 30 -38.40 2.94 12.81
CA ASN A 30 -39.13 1.73 12.40
C ASN A 30 -38.24 0.65 11.77
N SER A 31 -36.97 0.95 11.45
CA SER A 31 -36.05 -0.02 10.84
C SER A 31 -34.60 0.27 11.19
N ASN A 32 -33.87 -0.77 11.56
CA ASN A 32 -32.43 -0.69 11.86
C ASN A 32 -31.55 -0.83 10.61
N THR A 33 -32.12 -1.08 9.43
CA THR A 33 -31.35 -1.38 8.20
C THR A 33 -30.93 -0.12 7.42
N PHE A 34 -31.49 1.04 7.74
CA PHE A 34 -31.22 2.26 6.99
C PHE A 34 -30.83 3.39 7.91
N LYS A 35 -29.83 4.15 7.48
CA LYS A 35 -29.46 5.42 8.12
C LYS A 35 -30.05 6.59 7.36
N ILE A 36 -30.72 7.49 8.07
CA ILE A 36 -31.29 8.71 7.50
C ILE A 36 -30.33 9.86 7.74
N MET A 37 -29.92 10.53 6.65
CA MET A 37 -28.92 11.61 6.72
C MET A 37 -29.53 12.98 7.06
N ASN A 38 -30.84 13.12 6.94
CA ASN A 38 -31.61 14.34 7.15
C ASN A 38 -32.88 14.06 7.97
N PRO A 39 -32.74 13.69 9.26
CA PRO A 39 -33.87 13.24 10.08
C PRO A 39 -34.94 14.33 10.29
N ASP A 40 -34.56 15.60 10.22
CA ASP A 40 -35.46 16.75 10.44
C ASP A 40 -36.33 17.08 9.21
N LEU A 41 -36.22 16.32 8.11
CA LEU A 41 -37.01 16.58 6.90
C LEU A 41 -38.49 16.37 7.19
N TYR A 42 -39.26 17.45 7.08
CA TYR A 42 -40.71 17.42 7.21
C TYR A 42 -41.36 16.75 5.98
N ILE A 43 -42.19 15.74 6.21
CA ILE A 43 -42.88 14.98 5.16
C ILE A 43 -44.33 15.45 5.05
N CYS A 44 -45.11 15.30 6.12
CA CYS A 44 -46.50 15.74 6.17
C CYS A 44 -47.00 15.97 7.60
N THR A 45 -48.21 16.53 7.72
CA THR A 45 -48.95 16.65 8.97
C THR A 45 -50.10 15.66 8.97
N LEU A 46 -50.32 15.05 10.14
CA LEU A 46 -51.34 14.03 10.37
C LEU A 46 -52.36 14.56 11.37
N GLU A 47 -53.63 14.20 11.17
CA GLU A 47 -54.68 14.44 12.15
C GLU A 47 -54.56 13.41 13.30
N PRO A 48 -54.88 13.79 14.55
CA PRO A 48 -54.63 12.94 15.73
C PRO A 48 -55.27 11.55 15.70
N ASN A 49 -56.36 11.38 14.94
CA ASN A 49 -57.14 10.13 14.86
C ASN A 49 -56.84 9.30 13.60
N ILE A 50 -55.80 9.63 12.84
CA ILE A 50 -55.44 8.92 11.61
C ILE A 50 -54.19 8.07 11.85
N THR A 51 -54.24 6.81 11.42
CA THR A 51 -53.07 5.95 11.30
C THR A 51 -52.61 5.96 9.85
N LEU A 52 -51.34 6.27 9.61
CA LEU A 52 -50.72 6.25 8.30
C LEU A 52 -49.84 5.01 8.17
N GLU A 53 -50.11 4.20 7.15
CA GLU A 53 -49.29 3.05 6.77
C GLU A 53 -48.67 3.31 5.40
N ILE A 54 -47.34 3.26 5.32
CA ILE A 54 -46.59 3.47 4.09
C ILE A 54 -45.66 2.28 3.89
N GLU A 55 -45.77 1.64 2.73
CA GLU A 55 -44.74 0.76 2.19
C GLU A 55 -43.95 1.56 1.14
N PHE A 56 -42.62 1.55 1.24
CA PHE A 56 -41.77 2.08 0.16
C PHE A 56 -40.59 1.17 -0.10
N THR A 57 -40.17 1.14 -1.35
CA THR A 57 -39.05 0.34 -1.82
C THR A 57 -37.84 1.23 -1.99
N VAL A 58 -36.74 0.87 -1.33
CA VAL A 58 -35.44 1.54 -1.45
C VAL A 58 -34.53 0.68 -2.31
N THR A 59 -34.02 1.24 -3.40
CA THR A 59 -33.11 0.55 -4.32
C THR A 59 -31.76 1.24 -4.37
N LYS A 60 -30.72 0.49 -4.73
CA LYS A 60 -29.39 1.02 -5.02
C LYS A 60 -29.22 1.20 -6.53
N GLY A 61 -29.02 2.44 -6.96
CA GLY A 61 -28.85 2.77 -8.39
C GLY A 61 -27.73 3.77 -8.65
N ARG A 62 -27.68 4.28 -9.88
CA ARG A 62 -26.77 5.35 -10.31
C ARG A 62 -27.53 6.33 -11.21
N GLY A 63 -27.23 7.63 -11.07
CA GLY A 63 -27.82 8.66 -11.92
C GLY A 63 -29.26 9.01 -11.53
N TYR A 64 -30.12 9.13 -12.53
CA TYR A 64 -31.54 9.47 -12.39
C TYR A 64 -32.36 8.42 -13.13
N VAL A 65 -33.43 7.94 -12.49
CA VAL A 65 -34.39 7.02 -13.09
C VAL A 65 -35.79 7.62 -12.95
N PRO A 66 -36.50 7.86 -14.07
CA PRO A 66 -37.84 8.44 -14.02
C PRO A 66 -38.86 7.43 -13.48
N ALA A 67 -39.98 7.93 -12.94
CA ALA A 67 -41.05 7.12 -12.38
C ALA A 67 -41.56 6.04 -13.34
N ASP A 68 -41.67 6.34 -14.63
CA ASP A 68 -42.15 5.39 -15.65
C ASP A 68 -41.24 4.15 -15.80
N GLU A 69 -39.92 4.32 -15.62
CA GLU A 69 -38.95 3.21 -15.65
C GLU A 69 -38.89 2.46 -14.32
N ASN A 70 -39.19 3.15 -13.21
CA ASN A 70 -39.22 2.56 -11.87
C ASN A 70 -40.44 1.67 -11.64
N LEU A 71 -41.49 1.73 -12.48
CA LEU A 71 -42.69 0.93 -12.31
C LEU A 71 -42.45 -0.54 -12.68
N PRO A 72 -42.53 -1.49 -11.72
CA PRO A 72 -42.43 -2.91 -12.03
C PRO A 72 -43.55 -3.36 -12.96
N LYS A 73 -43.26 -4.27 -13.90
CA LYS A 73 -44.27 -4.78 -14.85
C LYS A 73 -45.39 -5.57 -14.17
N ASP A 74 -45.10 -6.10 -12.99
CA ASP A 74 -45.97 -6.86 -12.11
C ASP A 74 -46.43 -6.06 -10.88
N ALA A 75 -46.34 -4.73 -10.93
CA ALA A 75 -46.75 -3.86 -9.84
C ALA A 75 -48.22 -4.07 -9.46
N ALA A 76 -48.46 -4.23 -8.15
CA ALA A 76 -49.80 -4.30 -7.61
C ALA A 76 -50.56 -2.97 -7.82
N ILE A 77 -51.87 -3.06 -7.91
CA ILE A 77 -52.74 -1.86 -7.95
C ILE A 77 -52.54 -1.09 -6.65
N GLY A 78 -52.19 0.20 -6.76
CA GLY A 78 -51.93 1.09 -5.63
C GLY A 78 -50.46 1.48 -5.45
N VAL A 79 -49.52 0.89 -6.20
CA VAL A 79 -48.13 1.34 -6.22
C VAL A 79 -48.03 2.66 -6.99
N ILE A 80 -47.49 3.70 -6.35
CA ILE A 80 -47.22 4.98 -6.97
C ILE A 80 -45.71 5.06 -7.24
N PRO A 81 -45.25 4.93 -8.49
CA PRO A 81 -43.84 5.08 -8.79
C PRO A 81 -43.43 6.54 -8.60
N VAL A 82 -42.21 6.74 -8.11
CA VAL A 82 -41.59 8.04 -7.95
C VAL A 82 -40.26 8.06 -8.66
N ASP A 83 -39.82 9.26 -9.05
CA ASP A 83 -38.48 9.46 -9.60
C ASP A 83 -37.41 9.07 -8.57
N ALA A 84 -36.39 8.34 -9.00
CA ALA A 84 -35.26 7.97 -8.17
C ALA A 84 -34.01 8.77 -8.55
N ILE A 85 -33.44 9.47 -7.55
CA ILE A 85 -32.23 10.27 -7.70
C ILE A 85 -31.09 9.61 -6.92
N TYR A 86 -30.19 8.94 -7.61
CA TYR A 86 -29.02 8.25 -7.04
C TYR A 86 -27.74 9.10 -7.17
N THR A 87 -27.86 10.41 -6.96
CA THR A 87 -26.76 11.35 -7.10
C THR A 87 -26.49 12.06 -5.77
N PRO A 88 -25.48 11.61 -4.99
CA PRO A 88 -25.19 12.20 -3.68
C PRO A 88 -24.46 13.56 -3.78
N ILE A 89 -24.00 13.94 -4.98
CA ILE A 89 -23.28 15.19 -5.22
C ILE A 89 -24.26 16.30 -5.61
N LYS A 90 -24.35 17.35 -4.79
CA LYS A 90 -25.27 18.48 -5.01
C LYS A 90 -24.64 19.61 -5.82
N LYS A 91 -23.34 19.87 -5.61
CA LYS A 91 -22.62 20.94 -6.31
C LYS A 91 -21.14 20.61 -6.41
N VAL A 92 -20.57 20.88 -7.58
CA VAL A 92 -19.13 20.85 -7.82
C VAL A 92 -18.73 22.17 -8.46
N ALA A 93 -17.71 22.82 -7.93
CA ALA A 93 -17.04 23.94 -8.57
C ALA A 93 -15.53 23.73 -8.47
N TYR A 94 -14.78 24.20 -9.46
CA TYR A 94 -13.33 24.16 -9.42
C TYR A 94 -12.74 25.47 -9.89
N LYS A 95 -11.53 25.76 -9.40
CA LYS A 95 -10.74 26.92 -9.78
C LYS A 95 -9.29 26.50 -9.95
N VAL A 96 -8.68 26.90 -11.06
CA VAL A 96 -7.25 26.74 -11.32
C VAL A 96 -6.59 28.10 -11.16
N GLU A 97 -5.50 28.17 -10.41
CA GLU A 97 -4.72 29.39 -10.22
C GLU A 97 -3.22 29.09 -10.26
N ASN A 98 -2.42 29.99 -10.84
CA ASN A 98 -0.97 29.85 -10.83
C ASN A 98 -0.44 29.94 -9.40
N THR A 99 0.48 29.05 -9.05
CA THR A 99 1.10 28.97 -7.74
C THR A 99 2.62 28.90 -7.85
N ARG A 100 3.31 29.58 -6.96
CA ARG A 100 4.78 29.52 -6.87
C ARG A 100 5.18 28.45 -5.87
N VAL A 101 6.02 27.51 -6.29
CA VAL A 101 6.61 26.48 -5.43
C VAL A 101 8.11 26.67 -5.39
N GLY A 102 8.59 27.28 -4.29
CA GLY A 102 10.00 27.65 -4.14
C GLY A 102 10.44 28.71 -5.16
N GLN A 103 11.37 28.35 -6.05
CA GLN A 103 11.88 29.27 -7.10
C GLN A 103 11.13 29.15 -8.43
N ARG A 104 10.21 28.19 -8.57
CA ARG A 104 9.44 27.96 -9.80
C ARG A 104 8.04 28.57 -9.69
N THR A 105 7.63 29.33 -10.70
CA THR A 105 6.34 30.06 -10.76
C THR A 105 5.34 29.47 -11.75
N ASP A 106 5.70 28.35 -12.40
CA ASP A 106 4.97 27.72 -13.50
C ASP A 106 4.04 26.58 -13.06
N TYR A 107 3.78 26.44 -11.74
CA TYR A 107 2.86 25.43 -11.23
C TYR A 107 1.43 25.95 -11.21
N GLU A 108 0.48 25.03 -11.35
CA GLU A 108 -0.95 25.29 -11.17
C GLU A 108 -1.43 24.68 -9.87
N LYS A 109 -2.33 25.40 -9.19
CA LYS A 109 -3.06 24.93 -8.02
C LYS A 109 -4.53 24.76 -8.40
N LEU A 110 -5.02 23.54 -8.25
CA LEU A 110 -6.44 23.21 -8.39
C LEU A 110 -7.12 23.26 -7.03
N THR A 111 -8.19 24.04 -6.93
CA THR A 111 -9.10 24.08 -5.78
C THR A 111 -10.47 23.56 -6.20
N ILE A 112 -10.98 22.52 -5.55
CA ILE A 112 -12.29 21.93 -5.82
C ILE A 112 -13.19 22.18 -4.61
N ASP A 113 -14.34 22.83 -4.84
CA ASP A 113 -15.41 23.01 -3.87
C ASP A 113 -16.53 21.99 -4.17
N LEU A 114 -16.74 21.06 -3.24
CA LEU A 114 -17.62 19.91 -3.40
C LEU A 114 -18.64 19.88 -2.26
N LYS A 115 -19.94 19.91 -2.62
CA LYS A 115 -21.06 19.79 -1.68
C LYS A 115 -21.81 18.49 -1.92
N THR A 116 -21.80 17.62 -0.91
CA THR A 116 -22.58 16.36 -0.92
C THR A 116 -23.87 16.49 -0.10
N ASP A 117 -24.74 15.51 -0.22
CA ASP A 117 -25.97 15.35 0.57
C ASP A 117 -25.75 14.68 1.94
N GLY A 118 -24.52 14.30 2.26
CA GLY A 118 -24.12 13.57 3.47
C GLY A 118 -24.04 12.05 3.30
N THR A 119 -24.58 11.49 2.22
CA THR A 119 -24.57 10.04 1.92
C THR A 119 -23.15 9.53 1.66
N ILE A 120 -22.28 10.37 1.09
CA ILE A 120 -20.86 10.10 0.85
C ILE A 120 -19.99 11.27 1.34
N HIS A 121 -18.82 10.93 1.88
CA HIS A 121 -17.82 11.93 2.25
C HIS A 121 -17.21 12.57 0.97
N PRO A 122 -17.02 13.89 0.92
CA PRO A 122 -16.49 14.57 -0.28
C PRO A 122 -15.16 13.99 -0.78
N GLU A 123 -14.26 13.62 0.12
CA GLU A 123 -12.97 13.01 -0.24
C GLU A 123 -13.16 11.65 -0.94
N GLU A 124 -14.03 10.80 -0.40
CA GLU A 124 -14.34 9.48 -0.97
C GLU A 124 -15.02 9.62 -2.32
N ALA A 125 -15.89 10.62 -2.49
CA ALA A 125 -16.49 10.92 -3.79
C ALA A 125 -15.44 11.27 -4.86
N ILE A 126 -14.41 12.05 -4.51
CA ILE A 126 -13.31 12.38 -5.45
C ILE A 126 -12.45 11.15 -5.76
N LYS A 127 -12.17 10.30 -4.77
CA LYS A 127 -11.45 9.03 -4.98
C LYS A 127 -12.21 8.12 -5.93
N GLU A 128 -13.51 7.93 -5.70
CA GLU A 128 -14.39 7.13 -6.55
C GLU A 128 -14.47 7.70 -7.97
N ALA A 129 -14.64 9.01 -8.12
CA ALA A 129 -14.64 9.66 -9.43
C ALA A 129 -13.32 9.45 -10.19
N SER A 130 -12.19 9.58 -9.49
CA SER A 130 -10.86 9.35 -10.07
C SER A 130 -10.68 7.90 -10.50
N ARG A 131 -11.14 6.94 -9.69
CA ARG A 131 -11.10 5.51 -10.01
C ARG A 131 -11.90 5.20 -11.27
N ILE A 132 -13.13 5.73 -11.37
CA ILE A 132 -13.99 5.56 -12.55
C ILE A 132 -13.32 6.17 -13.79
N MET A 133 -12.74 7.37 -13.67
CA MET A 133 -12.02 8.02 -14.77
C MET A 133 -10.84 7.17 -15.26
N ILE A 134 -10.02 6.64 -14.35
CA ILE A 134 -8.89 5.79 -14.71
C ILE A 134 -9.37 4.49 -15.35
N GLN A 135 -10.43 3.86 -14.83
CA GLN A 135 -11.03 2.66 -15.44
C GLN A 135 -11.44 2.89 -16.90
N HIS A 136 -11.99 4.06 -17.22
CA HIS A 136 -12.32 4.40 -18.60
C HIS A 136 -11.07 4.64 -19.46
N LEU A 137 -10.02 5.27 -18.91
CA LEU A 137 -8.75 5.46 -19.62
C LEU A 137 -8.03 4.13 -19.90
N MET A 138 -8.14 3.15 -18.99
CA MET A 138 -7.57 1.82 -19.15
C MET A 138 -8.12 1.06 -20.37
N LEU A 139 -9.33 1.36 -20.84
CA LEU A 139 -9.86 0.76 -22.06
C LEU A 139 -9.13 1.23 -23.32
N ILE A 140 -8.49 2.40 -23.24
CA ILE A 140 -7.78 3.04 -24.35
C ILE A 140 -6.27 2.74 -24.27
N THR A 141 -5.73 2.52 -23.07
CA THR A 141 -4.31 2.22 -22.85
C THR A 141 -4.07 0.71 -22.76
N ASP A 142 -3.16 0.16 -23.56
CA ASP A 142 -2.68 -1.24 -23.44
C ASP A 142 -1.88 -1.53 -22.15
N GLU A 143 -1.73 -0.53 -21.28
CA GLU A 143 -1.07 -0.63 -20.00
C GLU A 143 -2.06 -1.05 -18.91
N ASN A 144 -1.75 -2.15 -18.22
CA ASN A 144 -2.38 -2.49 -16.96
C ASN A 144 -1.95 -1.45 -15.91
N ILE A 145 -2.66 -0.33 -15.81
CA ILE A 145 -2.48 0.64 -14.73
C ILE A 145 -2.77 -0.11 -13.42
N THR A 146 -1.72 -0.59 -12.76
CA THR A 146 -1.81 -1.27 -11.48
C THR A 146 -2.11 -0.22 -10.42
N PHE A 147 -3.36 -0.18 -9.98
CA PHE A 147 -3.72 0.51 -8.77
C PHE A 147 -2.93 -0.16 -7.63
N ASN A 148 -1.98 0.57 -7.04
CA ASN A 148 -1.58 0.29 -5.66
C ASN A 148 -2.82 0.57 -4.82
N ASP A 149 -3.65 -0.45 -4.65
CA ASP A 149 -4.90 -0.35 -3.96
C ASP A 149 -4.63 0.11 -2.53
N SER A 150 -4.94 1.37 -2.27
CA SER A 150 -4.90 1.95 -0.93
C SER A 150 -6.05 1.43 -0.07
N SER A 151 -6.91 0.52 -0.55
CA SER A 151 -7.73 -0.32 0.33
C SER A 151 -6.87 -1.15 1.31
N SER A 152 -5.58 -1.34 1.00
CA SER A 152 -4.61 -1.87 1.95
C SER A 152 -4.17 -0.86 3.03
N ARG A 153 -4.62 0.40 3.02
CA ARG A 153 -4.23 1.42 4.01
C ARG A 153 -5.24 1.63 5.15
N GLU A 154 -6.45 1.08 5.08
CA GLU A 154 -7.45 1.34 6.13
C GLU A 154 -7.37 0.44 7.38
N ASP A 155 -6.41 -0.49 7.47
CA ASP A 155 -6.08 -1.18 8.74
C ASP A 155 -4.56 -1.34 8.97
N ASN A 156 -3.75 -0.41 8.44
CA ASN A 156 -2.29 -0.44 8.59
C ASN A 156 -1.76 0.42 9.75
N ILE A 157 -2.59 0.65 10.77
CA ILE A 157 -2.05 0.72 12.14
C ILE A 157 -2.04 -0.72 12.62
N VAL A 158 -1.03 -1.49 12.22
CA VAL A 158 -0.67 -2.69 12.97
C VAL A 158 -0.19 -2.14 14.32
N ASP A 159 -1.14 -2.03 15.25
CA ASP A 159 -0.96 -1.55 16.61
C ASP A 159 0.38 -2.09 17.14
N GLU A 160 1.23 -1.23 17.72
CA GLU A 160 2.46 -1.67 18.40
C GLU A 160 2.14 -2.82 19.38
N HIS A 161 0.94 -2.76 19.95
CA HIS A 161 0.33 -3.79 20.78
C HIS A 161 0.11 -5.13 20.05
N ILE A 162 -0.42 -5.15 18.81
CA ILE A 162 -0.62 -6.39 18.02
C ILE A 162 0.73 -7.03 17.69
N LEU A 163 1.74 -6.22 17.34
CA LEU A 163 3.08 -6.72 17.03
C LEU A 163 3.79 -7.27 18.27
N HIS A 164 3.63 -6.60 19.42
CA HIS A 164 4.13 -7.06 20.72
C HIS A 164 3.47 -8.37 21.14
N MET A 165 2.14 -8.46 21.06
CA MET A 165 1.37 -9.67 21.36
C MET A 165 1.78 -10.83 20.44
N ARG A 166 1.95 -10.56 19.14
CA ARG A 166 2.45 -11.57 18.20
C ARG A 166 3.84 -12.09 18.56
N LYS A 167 4.72 -11.22 19.05
CA LYS A 167 6.07 -11.61 19.49
C LYS A 167 6.01 -12.46 20.76
N LEU A 168 5.17 -12.08 21.74
CA LEU A 168 4.94 -12.86 22.96
C LEU A 168 4.41 -14.26 22.64
N LEU A 169 3.37 -14.37 21.81
CA LEU A 169 2.75 -15.65 21.44
C LEU A 169 3.70 -16.58 20.67
N LYS A 170 4.75 -16.06 20.02
CA LYS A 170 5.79 -16.85 19.34
C LYS A 170 6.95 -17.28 20.24
N THR A 171 6.93 -16.92 21.51
CA THR A 171 7.96 -17.34 22.47
C THR A 171 7.91 -18.86 22.64
N ASN A 172 9.08 -19.51 22.59
CA ASN A 172 9.18 -20.96 22.80
C ASN A 172 8.94 -21.29 24.26
N LEU A 173 8.41 -22.49 24.53
CA LEU A 173 8.22 -22.96 25.91
C LEU A 173 9.53 -23.08 26.71
N GLU A 174 10.68 -23.20 26.04
CA GLU A 174 12.01 -23.27 26.67
C GLU A 174 12.44 -21.93 27.29
N ASP A 175 11.96 -20.83 26.72
CA ASP A 175 12.24 -19.48 27.18
C ASP A 175 11.24 -19.01 28.26
N LEU A 176 10.30 -19.89 28.64
CA LEU A 176 9.35 -19.64 29.72
C LEU A 176 9.88 -20.24 31.02
N ASP A 177 9.77 -19.50 32.12
CA ASP A 177 10.16 -19.92 33.47
C ASP A 177 9.19 -20.96 34.06
N LEU A 178 9.00 -22.09 33.37
CA LEU A 178 8.14 -23.20 33.77
C LEU A 178 8.93 -24.25 34.56
N SER A 179 8.27 -24.91 35.51
CA SER A 179 8.83 -26.06 36.19
C SER A 179 9.12 -27.20 35.20
N VAL A 180 10.15 -27.98 35.52
CA VAL A 180 10.54 -29.17 34.76
C VAL A 180 9.35 -30.11 34.54
N ARG A 181 8.38 -30.15 35.46
CA ARG A 181 7.16 -30.95 35.32
C ARG A 181 6.19 -30.34 34.30
N ALA A 182 5.87 -29.06 34.40
CA ALA A 182 4.94 -28.40 33.48
C ALA A 182 5.47 -28.41 32.04
N TYR A 183 6.76 -28.08 31.86
CA TYR A 183 7.43 -28.12 30.56
C TYR A 183 7.37 -29.51 29.91
N ASN A 184 7.71 -30.57 30.66
CA ASN A 184 7.70 -31.94 30.11
C ASN A 184 6.29 -32.43 29.77
N CYS A 185 5.26 -31.99 30.49
CA CYS A 185 3.88 -32.35 30.16
C CYS A 185 3.40 -31.66 28.87
N LEU A 186 3.71 -30.37 28.69
CA LEU A 186 3.36 -29.62 27.48
C LEU A 186 4.13 -30.12 26.25
N LYS A 187 5.43 -30.41 26.42
CA LYS A 187 6.26 -31.00 25.36
C LYS A 187 5.76 -32.39 24.93
N ALA A 188 5.32 -33.22 25.88
CA ALA A 188 4.72 -34.52 25.57
C ALA A 188 3.39 -34.39 24.80
N ALA A 189 2.66 -33.29 24.98
CA ALA A 189 1.46 -32.93 24.23
C ALA A 189 1.76 -32.25 22.87
N LYS A 190 3.04 -32.18 22.45
CA LYS A 190 3.51 -31.51 21.22
C LYS A 190 3.21 -30.01 21.15
N ILE A 191 3.05 -29.36 22.29
CA ILE A 191 2.92 -27.90 22.39
C ILE A 191 4.34 -27.35 22.49
N ASN A 192 4.73 -26.43 21.59
CA ASN A 192 6.09 -25.89 21.51
C ASN A 192 6.17 -24.38 21.76
N SER A 193 5.06 -23.66 21.58
CA SER A 193 5.00 -22.20 21.72
C SER A 193 3.94 -21.73 22.73
N LEU A 194 4.12 -20.52 23.24
CA LEU A 194 3.14 -19.86 24.12
C LEU A 194 1.77 -19.72 23.43
N GLY A 195 1.76 -19.39 22.14
CA GLY A 195 0.53 -19.27 21.35
C GLY A 195 -0.23 -20.58 21.21
N GLU A 196 0.46 -21.71 21.03
CA GLU A 196 -0.20 -23.02 21.02
C GLU A 196 -0.81 -23.37 22.38
N MET A 197 -0.12 -23.05 23.47
CA MET A 197 -0.58 -23.33 24.84
C MET A 197 -1.88 -22.60 25.18
N VAL A 198 -1.99 -21.32 24.78
CA VAL A 198 -3.12 -20.44 25.08
C VAL A 198 -4.40 -20.83 24.32
N ARG A 199 -4.29 -21.60 23.22
CA ARG A 199 -5.46 -22.12 22.48
C ARG A 199 -6.24 -23.18 23.25
N PHE A 200 -5.58 -23.92 24.13
CA PHE A 200 -6.23 -24.98 24.90
C PHE A 200 -7.02 -24.40 26.06
N ASP A 201 -8.13 -25.07 26.37
CA ASP A 201 -8.91 -24.77 27.57
C ASP A 201 -8.35 -25.50 28.81
N MET A 202 -8.65 -24.98 30.00
CA MET A 202 -8.20 -25.51 31.29
C MET A 202 -8.56 -26.99 31.46
N HIS A 203 -9.75 -27.39 30.98
CA HIS A 203 -10.23 -28.77 31.05
C HIS A 203 -9.50 -29.72 30.10
N GLU A 204 -8.91 -29.21 29.02
CA GLU A 204 -8.16 -30.02 28.05
C GLU A 204 -6.74 -30.29 28.55
N LEU A 205 -6.11 -29.31 29.20
CA LEU A 205 -4.79 -29.46 29.80
C LEU A 205 -4.78 -30.51 30.93
N LEU A 206 -5.87 -30.61 31.70
CA LEU A 206 -6.01 -31.63 32.76
C LEU A 206 -6.06 -33.07 32.22
N LYS A 207 -6.39 -33.27 30.94
CA LYS A 207 -6.41 -34.61 30.32
C LYS A 207 -5.00 -35.09 29.95
N PHE A 208 -3.99 -34.23 30.00
CA PHE A 208 -2.62 -34.60 29.67
C PHE A 208 -2.01 -35.53 30.72
N ARG A 209 -1.27 -36.53 30.25
CA ARG A 209 -0.63 -37.53 31.10
C ARG A 209 0.34 -36.85 32.08
N ASN A 210 0.19 -37.14 33.37
CA ASN A 210 0.99 -36.59 34.49
C ASN A 210 0.79 -35.09 34.76
N PHE A 211 -0.19 -34.45 34.12
CA PHE A 211 -0.59 -33.07 34.39
C PHE A 211 -1.39 -33.00 35.68
N GLY A 212 -1.02 -32.10 36.59
CA GLY A 212 -1.60 -32.02 37.92
C GLY A 212 -1.98 -30.59 38.30
N LYS A 213 -2.80 -30.46 39.37
CA LYS A 213 -3.32 -29.16 39.84
C LYS A 213 -2.22 -28.12 40.10
N LYS A 214 -1.04 -28.52 40.58
CA LYS A 214 0.09 -27.60 40.82
C LYS A 214 0.68 -27.03 39.53
N SER A 215 0.80 -27.84 38.48
CA SER A 215 1.29 -27.36 37.17
C SER A 215 0.28 -26.46 36.47
N LEU A 216 -1.02 -26.67 36.73
CA LEU A 216 -2.08 -25.82 36.21
C LEU A 216 -2.02 -24.41 36.82
N VAL A 217 -1.91 -24.33 38.15
CA VAL A 217 -1.78 -23.04 38.87
C VAL A 217 -0.53 -22.28 38.42
N GLU A 218 0.59 -22.99 38.24
CA GLU A 218 1.83 -22.39 37.74
C GLU A 218 1.68 -21.78 36.33
N ILE A 219 0.99 -22.48 35.42
CA ILE A 219 0.74 -21.97 34.07
C ILE A 219 -0.24 -20.79 34.12
N GLU A 220 -1.25 -20.85 34.99
CA GLU A 220 -2.22 -19.76 35.18
C GLU A 220 -1.53 -18.48 35.67
N GLU A 221 -0.67 -18.56 36.68
CA GLU A 221 0.12 -17.42 37.18
C GLU A 221 1.03 -16.83 36.09
N LEU A 222 1.66 -17.68 35.27
CA LEU A 222 2.49 -17.25 34.15
C LEU A 222 1.67 -16.51 33.09
N LEU A 223 0.50 -17.04 32.72
CA LEU A 223 -0.39 -16.40 31.75
C LEU A 223 -0.90 -15.06 32.26
N GLN A 224 -1.31 -14.98 33.53
CA GLN A 224 -1.73 -13.72 34.15
C GLN A 224 -0.61 -12.68 34.15
N THR A 225 0.63 -13.08 34.47
CA THR A 225 1.81 -12.19 34.43
C THR A 225 2.07 -11.64 33.02
N LYS A 226 1.71 -12.38 31.97
CA LYS A 226 1.84 -11.98 30.57
C LYS A 226 0.57 -11.33 29.98
N GLY A 227 -0.49 -11.16 30.77
CA GLY A 227 -1.76 -10.59 30.32
C GLY A 227 -2.54 -11.49 29.35
N LEU A 228 -2.39 -12.81 29.47
CA LEU A 228 -3.02 -13.82 28.61
C LEU A 228 -4.00 -14.69 29.42
N THR A 229 -4.96 -15.31 28.74
CA THR A 229 -5.97 -16.20 29.32
C THR A 229 -6.14 -17.46 28.48
N PHE A 230 -6.50 -18.58 29.09
CA PHE A 230 -6.82 -19.81 28.35
C PHE A 230 -8.01 -19.61 27.39
N GLY A 231 -8.01 -20.35 26.27
CA GLY A 231 -9.09 -20.31 25.28
C GLY A 231 -9.17 -19.00 24.47
N MET A 232 -8.07 -18.23 24.37
CA MET A 232 -8.05 -17.01 23.55
C MET A 232 -8.12 -17.36 22.06
N ASP A 233 -8.98 -16.66 21.30
CA ASP A 233 -8.98 -16.75 19.84
C ASP A 233 -7.76 -16.01 19.26
N LEU A 234 -6.86 -16.77 18.63
CA LEU A 234 -5.62 -16.27 18.06
C LEU A 234 -5.71 -15.95 16.56
N SER A 235 -6.89 -16.11 15.95
CA SER A 235 -7.13 -15.82 14.52
C SER A 235 -6.75 -14.39 14.15
N LYS A 236 -7.01 -13.43 15.08
CA LYS A 236 -6.65 -12.02 14.94
C LYS A 236 -5.14 -11.75 14.80
N TYR A 237 -4.27 -12.61 15.36
CA TYR A 237 -2.82 -12.36 15.42
C TYR A 237 -2.02 -13.02 14.29
N LYS A 238 -2.67 -13.77 13.40
CA LYS A 238 -2.09 -14.34 12.16
C LYS A 238 -0.70 -14.95 12.39
N LEU A 239 -0.58 -15.83 13.39
CA LEU A 239 0.71 -16.38 13.85
C LEU A 239 1.46 -17.11 12.72
N ASP A 240 0.74 -17.72 11.78
CA ASP A 240 1.24 -18.54 10.68
C ASP A 240 1.60 -17.74 9.41
N GLU A 241 1.20 -16.46 9.30
CA GLU A 241 1.62 -15.58 8.20
C GLU A 241 3.08 -15.15 8.41
N GLU A 242 4.02 -16.07 8.24
CA GLU A 242 5.43 -15.71 8.21
C GLU A 242 5.72 -14.67 7.11
N LYS A 243 6.62 -13.75 7.43
CA LYS A 243 7.09 -12.59 6.67
C LYS A 243 7.58 -12.85 5.23
N LYS A 244 7.39 -14.04 4.66
CA LYS A 244 7.76 -14.35 3.27
C LYS A 244 7.03 -13.42 2.30
N GLY A 245 5.72 -13.27 2.40
CA GLY A 245 4.94 -12.40 1.51
C GLY A 245 5.43 -10.94 1.49
N HIS A 246 5.59 -10.30 2.66
CA HIS A 246 5.99 -8.89 2.71
C HIS A 246 7.45 -8.65 2.32
N ARG A 247 8.37 -9.54 2.71
CA ARG A 247 9.79 -9.40 2.33
C ARG A 247 9.99 -9.66 0.85
N ASP A 248 9.33 -10.68 0.31
CA ASP A 248 9.45 -11.04 -1.10
C ASP A 248 8.79 -9.97 -1.97
N ALA A 249 7.63 -9.43 -1.57
CA ALA A 249 7.00 -8.28 -2.25
C ALA A 249 7.88 -7.02 -2.21
N LEU A 250 8.53 -6.74 -1.08
CA LEU A 250 9.49 -5.63 -0.99
C LEU A 250 10.67 -5.83 -1.94
N LEU A 251 11.26 -7.03 -1.98
CA LEU A 251 12.40 -7.34 -2.85
C LEU A 251 12.01 -7.33 -4.33
N LEU A 252 10.81 -7.80 -4.67
CA LEU A 252 10.25 -7.74 -6.02
C LEU A 252 10.10 -6.29 -6.48
N ASN A 253 9.45 -5.44 -5.68
CA ASN A 253 9.26 -4.02 -6.00
C ASN A 253 10.59 -3.26 -6.11
N MET A 254 11.54 -3.55 -5.21
CA MET A 254 12.88 -2.97 -5.27
C MET A 254 13.69 -3.46 -6.48
N SER A 255 13.49 -4.70 -6.93
CA SER A 255 14.13 -5.26 -8.13
C SER A 255 13.60 -4.60 -9.39
N ASN A 256 12.28 -4.44 -9.49
CA ASN A 256 11.62 -3.71 -10.57
C ASN A 256 12.15 -2.27 -10.64
N SER A 257 12.20 -1.57 -9.50
CA SER A 257 12.73 -0.21 -9.41
C SER A 257 14.20 -0.12 -9.81
N LEU A 258 15.05 -1.07 -9.39
CA LEU A 258 16.47 -1.10 -9.75
C LEU A 258 16.67 -1.35 -11.24
N ILE A 259 15.90 -2.25 -11.85
CA ILE A 259 16.01 -2.56 -13.27
C ILE A 259 15.53 -1.37 -14.11
N LEU A 260 14.43 -0.70 -13.77
CA LEU A 260 13.94 0.46 -14.52
C LEU A 260 14.88 1.66 -14.39
N HIS A 261 15.21 2.06 -13.16
CA HIS A 261 15.96 3.28 -12.90
C HIS A 261 17.49 3.12 -12.93
N LYS A 262 17.99 1.88 -13.07
CA LYS A 262 19.41 1.48 -13.02
C LYS A 262 20.13 1.76 -11.70
N ARG A 263 19.56 2.59 -10.82
CA ARG A 263 20.05 2.93 -9.50
C ARG A 263 18.90 3.28 -8.55
N ILE A 264 19.01 2.89 -7.28
CA ILE A 264 18.07 3.28 -6.22
C ILE A 264 18.82 3.57 -4.91
N ASN A 265 18.25 4.43 -4.07
CA ASN A 265 18.76 4.72 -2.72
C ASN A 265 17.90 3.97 -1.68
N THR A 266 18.54 3.26 -0.76
CA THR A 266 17.86 2.47 0.27
C THR A 266 18.75 2.30 1.51
N THR A 267 18.35 1.46 2.46
CA THR A 267 19.22 1.13 3.61
C THR A 267 20.24 0.06 3.23
N LEU A 268 21.40 0.03 3.88
CA LEU A 268 22.46 -0.94 3.57
C LEU A 268 21.96 -2.39 3.70
N ALA A 269 21.14 -2.66 4.71
CA ALA A 269 20.53 -3.97 4.91
C ALA A 269 19.63 -4.38 3.73
N LYS A 270 18.78 -3.46 3.26
CA LYS A 270 17.91 -3.68 2.10
C LYS A 270 18.70 -3.82 0.80
N ALA A 271 19.74 -3.02 0.59
CA ALA A 271 20.60 -3.11 -0.58
C ALA A 271 21.33 -4.47 -0.66
N LYS A 272 21.87 -4.96 0.47
CA LYS A 272 22.51 -6.29 0.54
C LYS A 272 21.53 -7.41 0.24
N ALA A 273 20.31 -7.32 0.77
CA ALA A 273 19.25 -8.29 0.52
C ALA A 273 18.77 -8.27 -0.94
N LEU A 274 18.59 -7.07 -1.52
CA LEU A 274 18.23 -6.89 -2.92
C LEU A 274 19.26 -7.52 -3.85
N ARG A 275 20.55 -7.30 -3.60
CA ARG A 275 21.63 -7.87 -4.41
C ARG A 275 21.55 -9.41 -4.50
N LEU A 276 21.27 -10.08 -3.38
CA LEU A 276 21.12 -11.54 -3.33
C LEU A 276 19.94 -12.03 -4.18
N PHE A 277 18.88 -11.23 -4.29
CA PHE A 277 17.68 -11.56 -5.05
C PHE A 277 17.82 -11.25 -6.54
N VAL A 278 18.39 -10.08 -6.89
CA VAL A 278 18.41 -9.59 -8.27
C VAL A 278 19.57 -10.15 -9.11
N GLU A 279 20.70 -10.54 -8.50
CA GLU A 279 21.83 -11.09 -9.28
C GLU A 279 21.51 -12.40 -10.04
N PRO A 280 20.81 -13.38 -9.43
CA PRO A 280 20.33 -14.55 -10.16
C PRO A 280 19.39 -14.20 -11.32
N VAL A 281 18.51 -13.21 -11.11
CA VAL A 281 17.59 -12.71 -12.13
C VAL A 281 18.35 -12.10 -13.33
N LEU A 282 19.33 -11.24 -13.06
CA LEU A 282 20.20 -10.64 -14.09
C LEU A 282 21.01 -11.72 -14.83
N THR A 283 21.49 -12.74 -14.12
CA THR A 283 22.22 -13.86 -14.73
C THR A 283 21.34 -14.63 -15.72
N ARG A 284 20.09 -14.96 -15.33
CA ARG A 284 19.12 -15.65 -16.21
C ARG A 284 18.75 -14.81 -17.44
N SER A 285 18.79 -13.49 -17.34
CA SER A 285 18.41 -12.60 -18.44
C SER A 285 19.39 -12.56 -19.61
N LYS A 286 20.61 -13.09 -19.45
CA LYS A 286 21.66 -13.06 -20.49
C LYS A 286 21.28 -13.89 -21.72
N GLU A 287 20.48 -14.94 -21.54
CA GLU A 287 19.93 -15.75 -22.61
C GLU A 287 18.53 -15.25 -22.97
N ASN A 288 18.38 -14.57 -24.10
CA ASN A 288 17.09 -14.05 -24.55
C ASN A 288 16.22 -15.13 -25.21
N THR A 289 15.80 -16.13 -24.42
CA THR A 289 14.89 -17.20 -24.85
C THR A 289 13.50 -17.03 -24.22
N THR A 290 12.48 -17.63 -24.84
CA THR A 290 11.12 -17.67 -24.27
C THR A 290 11.08 -18.32 -22.88
N HIS A 291 11.92 -19.34 -22.65
CA HIS A 291 12.02 -20.00 -21.35
C HIS A 291 12.60 -19.05 -20.28
N SER A 292 13.71 -18.37 -20.60
CA SER A 292 14.34 -17.39 -19.71
C SER A 292 13.40 -16.22 -19.39
N ARG A 293 12.68 -15.69 -20.40
CA ARG A 293 11.67 -14.64 -20.19
C ARG A 293 10.55 -15.09 -19.25
N ARG A 294 10.04 -16.32 -19.39
CA ARG A 294 9.01 -16.88 -18.48
C ARG A 294 9.51 -17.07 -17.06
N MET A 295 10.71 -17.61 -16.91
CA MET A 295 11.34 -17.82 -15.59
C MET A 295 11.52 -16.50 -14.85
N VAL A 296 12.05 -15.48 -15.52
CA VAL A 296 12.25 -14.16 -14.91
C VAL A 296 10.93 -13.43 -14.66
N PHE A 297 9.91 -13.65 -15.51
CA PHE A 297 8.57 -13.09 -15.27
C PHE A 297 7.93 -13.64 -13.99
N ALA A 298 8.22 -14.89 -13.60
CA ALA A 298 7.75 -15.44 -12.34
C ALA A 298 8.35 -14.71 -11.11
N ASP A 299 9.57 -14.18 -11.22
CA ASP A 299 10.25 -13.46 -10.14
C ASP A 299 9.91 -11.96 -10.05
N LEU A 300 9.65 -11.31 -11.20
CA LEU A 300 9.48 -9.86 -11.29
C LEU A 300 8.02 -9.42 -11.53
N GLN A 301 7.21 -10.30 -12.11
CA GLN A 301 5.78 -10.13 -12.41
C GLN A 301 5.41 -8.84 -13.16
N SER A 302 6.35 -8.23 -13.89
CA SER A 302 6.13 -7.00 -14.66
C SER A 302 6.66 -7.14 -16.10
N LYS A 303 5.78 -6.94 -17.09
CA LYS A 303 6.14 -7.04 -18.51
C LYS A 303 7.09 -5.93 -18.96
N GLU A 304 6.87 -4.71 -18.48
CA GLU A 304 7.72 -3.54 -18.77
C GLU A 304 9.16 -3.79 -18.31
N VAL A 305 9.32 -4.26 -17.07
CA VAL A 305 10.62 -4.56 -16.49
C VAL A 305 11.31 -5.69 -17.25
N ILE A 306 10.56 -6.67 -17.75
CA ILE A 306 11.12 -7.76 -18.58
C ILE A 306 11.65 -7.20 -19.90
N ASN A 307 10.88 -6.35 -20.60
CA ASN A 307 11.36 -5.74 -21.85
C ASN A 307 12.62 -4.92 -21.60
N GLU A 308 12.61 -4.05 -20.58
CA GLU A 308 13.77 -3.25 -20.20
C GLU A 308 14.99 -4.12 -19.80
N LEU A 309 14.74 -5.23 -19.09
CA LEU A 309 15.78 -6.17 -18.67
C LEU A 309 16.43 -6.87 -19.86
N PHE A 310 15.64 -7.44 -20.77
CA PHE A 310 16.17 -8.25 -21.88
C PHE A 310 16.65 -7.41 -23.06
N ASP A 311 16.01 -6.27 -23.32
CA ASP A 311 16.29 -5.47 -24.52
C ASP A 311 17.37 -4.41 -24.25
N VAL A 312 17.47 -3.89 -23.02
CA VAL A 312 18.42 -2.82 -22.65
C VAL A 312 19.51 -3.28 -21.70
N VAL A 313 19.15 -3.97 -20.60
CA VAL A 313 20.10 -4.32 -19.54
C VAL A 313 20.97 -5.52 -19.91
N ALA A 314 20.36 -6.62 -20.33
CA ALA A 314 21.02 -7.88 -20.63
C ALA A 314 22.16 -7.75 -21.66
N PRO A 315 21.99 -7.01 -22.78
CA PRO A 315 23.08 -6.81 -23.75
C PRO A 315 24.28 -6.08 -23.15
N LYS A 316 24.07 -5.09 -22.27
CA LYS A 316 25.15 -4.33 -21.65
C LYS A 316 25.91 -5.12 -20.57
N ILE A 317 25.28 -6.09 -19.94
CA ILE A 317 25.90 -6.94 -18.92
C ILE A 317 26.36 -8.31 -19.46
N PHE A 318 26.20 -8.57 -20.76
CA PHE A 318 26.42 -9.87 -21.37
C PHE A 318 27.84 -10.41 -21.16
N ASP A 319 28.86 -9.56 -21.29
CA ASP A 319 30.25 -9.99 -21.14
C ASP A 319 30.70 -10.14 -19.68
N ARG A 320 29.88 -9.71 -18.72
CA ARG A 320 30.23 -9.75 -17.29
C ARG A 320 29.92 -11.14 -16.69
N PRO A 321 30.89 -11.80 -16.04
CA PRO A 321 30.68 -13.12 -15.45
C PRO A 321 29.85 -13.09 -14.14
N GLY A 322 29.76 -11.94 -13.48
CA GLY A 322 28.99 -11.76 -12.25
C GLY A 322 29.22 -10.40 -11.59
N GLY A 323 28.51 -10.12 -10.49
CA GLY A 323 28.62 -8.85 -9.76
C GLY A 323 28.04 -7.67 -10.55
N TYR A 324 26.79 -7.81 -10.98
CA TYR A 324 26.10 -6.81 -11.80
C TYR A 324 25.65 -5.57 -11.01
N CYS A 325 25.51 -5.72 -9.69
CA CYS A 325 25.09 -4.65 -8.80
C CYS A 325 26.26 -4.15 -7.94
N ARG A 326 26.42 -2.82 -7.84
CA ARG A 326 27.34 -2.17 -6.89
C ARG A 326 26.54 -1.52 -5.77
N ILE A 327 27.01 -1.68 -4.53
CA ILE A 327 26.46 -1.00 -3.36
C ILE A 327 27.46 0.05 -2.89
N ILE A 328 27.04 1.30 -2.81
CA ILE A 328 27.83 2.44 -2.32
C ILE A 328 27.18 2.94 -1.02
N LYS A 329 27.93 2.94 0.09
CA LYS A 329 27.43 3.49 1.36
C LYS A 329 27.30 5.01 1.26
N THR A 330 26.15 5.55 1.66
CA THR A 330 25.83 6.99 1.54
C THR A 330 25.76 7.72 2.90
N GLY A 331 26.03 7.02 4.01
CA GLY A 331 26.03 7.58 5.37
C GLY A 331 24.84 7.07 6.19
N PHE A 332 24.40 7.83 7.20
CA PHE A 332 23.30 7.46 8.09
C PHE A 332 22.05 8.30 7.81
N ARG A 333 20.88 7.67 7.88
CA ARG A 333 19.60 8.34 7.71
C ARG A 333 19.32 9.25 8.90
N LYS A 334 18.90 10.49 8.64
CA LYS A 334 18.43 11.42 9.69
C LYS A 334 17.12 10.90 10.29
N GLY A 335 17.06 10.83 11.62
CA GLY A 335 15.92 10.29 12.37
C GLY A 335 16.32 9.03 13.14
N ASP A 336 16.27 7.88 12.48
CA ASP A 336 16.49 6.56 13.11
C ASP A 336 17.94 6.06 13.04
N GLY A 337 18.86 6.82 12.44
CA GLY A 337 20.27 6.49 12.38
C GLY A 337 20.61 5.25 11.55
N ALA A 338 19.71 4.75 10.71
CA ALA A 338 19.97 3.57 9.89
C ALA A 338 21.04 3.83 8.82
N GLU A 339 21.98 2.88 8.61
CA GLU A 339 22.95 2.96 7.51
C GLU A 339 22.24 2.95 6.14
N THR A 340 22.55 3.94 5.32
CA THR A 340 22.03 4.11 3.96
C THR A 340 23.05 3.70 2.91
N ALA A 341 22.55 3.22 1.78
CA ALA A 341 23.35 2.87 0.63
C ALA A 341 22.58 3.10 -0.68
N MET A 342 23.30 3.51 -1.72
CA MET A 342 22.86 3.44 -3.10
C MET A 342 23.22 2.07 -3.67
N ILE A 343 22.31 1.45 -4.41
CA ILE A 343 22.60 0.27 -5.23
C ILE A 343 22.37 0.62 -6.72
N GLU A 344 23.33 0.27 -7.57
CA GLU A 344 23.36 0.63 -8.99
C GLU A 344 23.81 -0.56 -9.87
N LEU A 345 23.36 -0.60 -11.12
CA LEU A 345 23.85 -1.53 -12.14
C LEU A 345 25.20 -1.06 -12.68
N VAL A 346 26.23 -1.88 -12.55
CA VAL A 346 27.64 -1.50 -12.74
C VAL A 346 27.91 -0.88 -14.12
N ASP A 347 27.30 -1.43 -15.16
CA ASP A 347 27.57 -1.07 -16.57
C ASP A 347 26.70 0.07 -17.09
N PHE A 348 25.84 0.65 -16.23
CA PHE A 348 25.01 1.84 -16.52
C PHE A 348 25.55 3.13 -15.87
N ASN A 349 26.75 3.08 -15.30
CA ASN A 349 27.37 4.19 -14.59
C ASN A 349 28.19 5.12 -15.51
N GLU A 350 27.54 5.80 -16.44
CA GLU A 350 28.23 6.75 -17.32
C GLU A 350 28.76 7.98 -16.55
N VAL A 351 28.05 8.42 -15.51
CA VAL A 351 28.40 9.61 -14.70
C VAL A 351 29.62 9.39 -13.78
N LEU A 352 29.88 8.16 -13.31
CA LEU A 352 31.01 7.86 -12.42
C LEU A 352 32.30 7.50 -13.17
N LYS A 353 32.20 6.93 -14.38
CA LYS A 353 33.36 6.67 -15.25
C LYS A 353 34.04 7.98 -15.67
N ALA A 354 33.27 9.06 -15.87
CA ALA A 354 33.81 10.38 -16.19
C ALA A 354 34.67 11.00 -15.05
N LYS A 355 34.39 10.67 -13.78
CA LYS A 355 35.15 11.18 -12.61
C LYS A 355 36.32 10.28 -12.18
N THR A 356 36.43 9.07 -12.70
CA THR A 356 37.46 8.09 -12.32
C THR A 356 38.54 7.85 -13.37
N GLY A 357 38.55 8.67 -14.44
CA GLY A 357 39.58 8.66 -15.48
C GLY A 357 41.00 9.06 -15.04
N THR A 358 41.21 9.41 -13.78
CA THR A 358 42.53 9.78 -13.24
C THR A 358 42.86 8.94 -12.00
N SER A 359 43.29 7.70 -12.23
CA SER A 359 44.32 6.98 -11.43
C SER A 359 44.28 5.47 -11.71
N LYS A 360 44.93 5.04 -12.80
CA LYS A 360 45.51 3.69 -12.85
C LYS A 360 46.95 3.77 -12.38
N GLY A 361 47.17 3.40 -11.12
CA GLY A 361 48.48 3.12 -10.56
C GLY A 361 48.38 1.90 -9.66
N GLY A 362 48.51 0.70 -10.24
CA GLY A 362 48.49 -0.55 -9.50
C GLY A 362 49.68 -0.63 -8.53
N THR A 363 49.39 -0.87 -7.26
CA THR A 363 50.38 -1.17 -6.22
C THR A 363 50.99 -2.56 -6.45
N ARG A 364 52.04 -2.63 -7.28
CA ARG A 364 52.98 -3.75 -7.26
C ARG A 364 54.06 -3.44 -6.22
N ARG A 365 54.05 -4.20 -5.12
CA ARG A 365 55.16 -4.31 -4.16
C ARG A 365 56.47 -4.57 -4.92
N SER A 366 57.39 -3.61 -4.90
CA SER A 366 58.79 -3.83 -5.24
C SER A 366 59.70 -3.04 -4.30
N ARG A 367 60.72 -3.75 -3.83
CA ARG A 367 61.81 -3.41 -2.92
C ARG A 367 62.35 -1.98 -3.05
N ARG A 368 62.50 -1.35 -1.88
CA ARG A 368 63.35 -0.18 -1.58
C ARG A 368 64.76 -0.37 -2.16
N LYS A 369 65.21 0.55 -3.02
CA LYS A 369 66.63 0.91 -3.17
C LYS A 369 66.73 2.40 -3.52
N SER A 370 67.73 3.05 -2.93
CA SER A 370 67.86 4.49 -2.75
C SER A 370 68.42 5.25 -3.96
N SER A 371 68.05 6.54 -3.99
CA SER A 371 68.87 7.73 -4.29
C SER A 371 69.57 7.85 -5.66
N GLY A 372 69.26 8.93 -6.38
CA GLY A 372 70.07 9.43 -7.50
C GLY A 372 69.46 10.60 -8.28
N ASN A 373 69.59 11.80 -7.72
CA ASN A 373 69.81 13.14 -8.31
C ASN A 373 69.22 13.60 -9.68
N ALA A 374 68.61 14.80 -9.60
CA ALA A 374 68.69 16.02 -10.45
C ALA A 374 68.68 15.98 -11.99
N GLY A 375 67.87 16.87 -12.57
CA GLY A 375 67.98 17.34 -13.97
C GLY A 375 66.81 18.22 -14.41
N GLU A 376 67.08 19.51 -14.63
CA GLU A 376 66.19 20.63 -14.97
C GLU A 376 65.67 20.70 -16.42
N SER A 377 64.47 21.28 -16.54
CA SER A 377 64.04 22.35 -17.48
C SER A 377 63.65 22.10 -18.95
N ALA A 378 62.79 23.04 -19.40
CA ALA A 378 62.26 23.38 -20.73
C ALA A 378 61.11 22.48 -21.25
N GLY A 379 59.88 22.93 -21.51
CA GLY A 379 59.33 24.27 -21.73
C GLY A 379 58.87 24.41 -23.17
N VAL A 380 57.57 24.30 -23.47
CA VAL A 380 56.93 24.92 -24.65
C VAL A 380 55.47 25.25 -24.34
N VAL A 381 55.10 26.46 -24.76
CA VAL A 381 53.83 27.17 -24.59
C VAL A 381 52.94 26.94 -25.81
N ALA A 382 51.63 26.72 -25.63
CA ALA A 382 50.55 27.10 -26.55
C ALA A 382 49.21 26.55 -26.02
N ALA A 383 48.03 27.12 -26.22
CA ALA A 383 47.55 28.46 -26.47
C ALA A 383 46.03 28.33 -26.24
N ALA A 384 45.42 29.32 -25.59
CA ALA A 384 43.99 29.37 -25.33
C ALA A 384 43.19 29.64 -26.61
N ALA A 385 41.99 29.08 -26.69
CA ALA A 385 40.90 29.63 -27.50
C ALA A 385 39.58 29.43 -26.75
N ALA A 386 39.07 30.54 -26.22
CA ALA A 386 37.71 30.70 -25.72
C ALA A 386 36.86 31.31 -26.84
N VAL A 387 35.62 30.83 -27.00
CA VAL A 387 34.53 31.46 -27.78
C VAL A 387 33.26 31.17 -26.96
N VAL A 388 32.82 32.06 -26.08
CA VAL A 388 31.94 33.23 -26.30
C VAL A 388 30.64 32.87 -27.03
N ALA A 389 29.57 32.77 -26.24
CA ALA A 389 28.18 32.86 -26.69
C ALA A 389 27.83 34.29 -27.12
N PRO A 390 26.76 34.47 -27.92
CA PRO A 390 25.91 35.64 -27.76
C PRO A 390 24.45 35.31 -27.47
N ASN A 391 23.86 36.26 -26.76
CA ASN A 391 22.51 36.38 -26.24
C ASN A 391 21.39 36.35 -27.28
N ILE A 392 20.26 35.78 -26.85
CA ILE A 392 18.93 36.41 -26.68
C ILE A 392 18.67 37.69 -27.50
N VAL A 393 17.65 37.63 -28.36
CA VAL A 393 16.76 38.75 -28.69
C VAL A 393 15.33 38.22 -28.58
N GLY A 394 14.50 38.93 -27.81
CA GLY A 394 13.07 38.69 -27.71
C GLY A 394 12.30 39.45 -28.79
N GLU A 395 11.12 38.96 -29.10
CA GLU A 395 10.06 39.75 -29.74
C GLU A 395 8.74 39.48 -29.03
N SER A 396 8.20 40.57 -28.51
CA SER A 396 6.83 40.79 -28.09
C SER A 396 5.86 40.63 -29.26
N ASN A 397 4.68 40.07 -29.01
CA ASN A 397 3.47 40.54 -29.68
C ASN A 397 2.27 40.43 -28.73
N SER A 398 1.68 41.59 -28.49
CA SER A 398 0.33 41.84 -27.98
C SER A 398 -0.63 42.01 -29.17
N GLU A 399 -1.94 41.97 -28.85
CA GLU A 399 -3.13 42.31 -29.66
C GLU A 399 -3.69 41.15 -30.51
N GLU A 400 -5.00 40.93 -30.67
CA GLU A 400 -6.27 41.34 -30.01
C GLU A 400 -7.36 40.55 -30.78
N GLU A 401 -8.31 39.92 -30.06
CA GLU A 401 -9.76 39.72 -30.34
C GLU A 401 -10.33 38.56 -29.52
#